data_AF-A0A9D6NVX1-F1
#
_entry.id   AF-A0A9D6NVX1-F1
#
_cell.length_a   1.000
_cell.length_b   1.000
_cell.length_c   1.000
_cell.angle_alpha   90.00
_cell.angle_beta   90.00
_cell.angle_gamma   90.00
#
_symmetry.space_group_name_H-M   'P 1'
#
loop_
_entity.id
_entity.type
_entity.pdbx_description
1 polymer ?
#
loop_
_entity_poly.entity_id
_entity_poly.type
_entity_poly.pdbx_seq_one_letter_code
_entity_poly.pdbx_strand_id
1 'polypeptide(L)'
;MMKKGRSDGFTLVELLITVGIMIILTAIGLGNFNFSRIKGKDAKRKADLTQLARAIETFNEDFGFYPESDVDGNILGCNPSGDISTFNICPWGTALEGYPRGGTEKQTYIAEISEDPNSTRRYFYESDQVSFSLYAALENDLDPHYQSDLTPDCNSGGSSIKCNYRLTNIGVEEP
;
A
#
# COMPACT_ATOMS: atom_id res chain seq x y z
N MET A 1 -51.02 -39.15 -27.70
CA MET A 1 -51.75 -38.50 -26.58
C MET A 1 -50.71 -37.84 -25.67
N MET A 2 -50.46 -36.54 -25.82
CA MET A 2 -49.45 -35.80 -25.04
C MET A 2 -50.12 -35.13 -23.84
N LYS A 3 -49.76 -35.54 -22.62
CA LYS A 3 -50.15 -34.85 -21.39
C LYS A 3 -49.43 -33.51 -21.34
N LYS A 4 -50.18 -32.42 -21.51
CA LYS A 4 -49.70 -31.05 -21.37
C LYS A 4 -49.42 -30.82 -19.88
N GLY A 5 -48.13 -30.73 -19.51
CA GLY A 5 -47.73 -30.36 -18.15
C GLY A 5 -48.23 -28.95 -17.84
N ARG A 6 -48.91 -28.77 -16.71
CA ARG A 6 -49.30 -27.45 -16.23
C ARG A 6 -48.04 -26.68 -15.84
N SER A 7 -47.78 -25.58 -16.53
CA SER A 7 -46.84 -24.56 -16.08
C SER A 7 -47.54 -23.74 -14.99
N ASP A 8 -47.31 -24.06 -13.72
CA ASP A 8 -47.71 -23.19 -12.63
C ASP A 8 -46.81 -21.93 -12.67
N GLY A 9 -47.44 -20.75 -12.65
CA GLY A 9 -46.75 -19.46 -12.62
C GLY A 9 -46.61 -18.92 -11.20
N PHE A 10 -45.65 -18.03 -10.98
CA PHE A 10 -45.45 -17.34 -9.70
C PHE A 10 -46.69 -16.56 -9.26
N THR A 11 -47.02 -16.63 -7.97
CA THR A 11 -48.08 -15.82 -7.36
C THR A 11 -47.61 -14.38 -7.11
N LEU A 12 -48.56 -13.43 -7.05
CA LEU A 12 -48.26 -12.03 -6.70
C LEU A 12 -47.58 -11.92 -5.31
N VAL A 13 -47.97 -12.79 -4.38
CA VAL A 13 -47.41 -12.84 -3.03
C VAL A 13 -45.97 -13.33 -3.05
N GLU A 14 -45.66 -14.35 -3.86
CA GLU A 14 -44.26 -14.82 -4.01
C GLU A 14 -43.37 -13.74 -4.62
N LEU A 15 -43.83 -13.05 -5.67
CA LEU A 15 -43.05 -11.95 -6.25
C LEU A 15 -42.75 -10.87 -5.20
N LEU A 16 -43.75 -10.50 -4.39
CA LEU A 16 -43.63 -9.48 -3.35
C LEU A 16 -42.65 -9.88 -2.24
N ILE A 17 -42.71 -11.12 -1.76
CA ILE A 17 -41.77 -11.63 -0.75
C ILE A 17 -40.34 -11.67 -1.32
N THR A 18 -40.18 -12.11 -2.58
CA THR A 18 -38.86 -12.26 -3.20
C THR A 18 -38.17 -10.92 -3.35
N VAL A 19 -38.86 -9.88 -3.85
CA VAL A 19 -38.27 -8.53 -3.93
C VAL A 19 -37.98 -7.95 -2.55
N GLY A 20 -38.81 -8.25 -1.54
CA GLY A 20 -38.56 -7.86 -0.15
C GLY A 20 -37.26 -8.44 0.40
N ILE A 21 -37.02 -9.74 0.18
CA ILE A 21 -35.78 -10.41 0.59
C ILE A 21 -34.58 -9.85 -0.18
N MET A 22 -34.72 -9.62 -1.50
CA MET A 22 -33.65 -9.07 -2.33
C MET A 22 -33.19 -7.68 -1.84
N ILE A 23 -34.12 -6.80 -1.44
CA ILE A 23 -33.78 -5.47 -0.90
C ILE A 23 -32.93 -5.59 0.37
N ILE A 24 -33.33 -6.47 1.31
CA ILE A 24 -32.61 -6.66 2.58
C ILE A 24 -31.20 -7.21 2.33
N LEU A 25 -31.08 -8.25 1.49
CA LEU A 25 -29.78 -8.85 1.17
C LEU A 25 -28.84 -7.86 0.47
N THR A 26 -29.37 -7.06 -0.45
CA THR A 26 -28.58 -6.08 -1.20
C THR A 26 -28.05 -4.98 -0.28
N ALA A 27 -28.88 -4.48 0.65
CA ALA A 27 -28.47 -3.45 1.60
C ALA A 27 -27.29 -3.88 2.47
N ILE A 28 -27.33 -5.11 3.01
CA ILE A 28 -26.23 -5.67 3.82
C ILE A 28 -25.00 -5.95 2.94
N GLY A 29 -25.21 -6.46 1.72
CA GLY A 29 -24.14 -6.79 0.78
C GLY A 29 -23.28 -5.59 0.40
N LEU A 30 -23.88 -4.42 0.14
CA LEU A 30 -23.15 -3.21 -0.26
C LEU A 30 -22.21 -2.69 0.83
N GLY A 31 -22.65 -2.69 2.10
CA GLY A 31 -21.82 -2.27 3.22
C GLY A 31 -20.57 -3.14 3.38
N ASN A 32 -20.77 -4.47 3.35
CA ASN A 32 -19.67 -5.43 3.46
C ASN A 32 -18.70 -5.35 2.28
N PHE A 33 -19.20 -5.10 1.07
CA PHE A 33 -18.38 -4.95 -0.13
C PHE A 33 -17.43 -3.75 -0.03
N ASN A 34 -17.94 -2.59 0.38
CA ASN A 34 -17.11 -1.39 0.55
C ASN A 34 -16.01 -1.59 1.60
N PHE A 35 -16.35 -2.18 2.75
CA PHE A 35 -15.37 -2.48 3.79
C PHE A 35 -14.33 -3.50 3.34
N SER A 36 -14.74 -4.53 2.58
CA SER A 36 -13.82 -5.49 1.98
C SER A 36 -12.85 -4.83 1.01
N ARG A 37 -13.32 -3.85 0.21
CA ARG A 37 -12.46 -3.08 -0.70
C ARG A 37 -11.45 -2.24 0.06
N ILE A 38 -11.87 -1.56 1.14
CA ILE A 38 -10.98 -0.81 2.04
C ILE A 38 -9.87 -1.71 2.58
N LYS A 39 -10.25 -2.85 3.17
CA LYS A 39 -9.31 -3.86 3.67
C LYS A 39 -8.36 -4.38 2.60
N GLY A 40 -8.86 -4.61 1.38
CA GLY A 40 -8.03 -5.06 0.26
C GLY A 40 -6.95 -4.05 -0.12
N LYS A 41 -7.29 -2.76 -0.14
CA LYS A 41 -6.29 -1.70 -0.40
C LYS A 41 -5.30 -1.55 0.75
N ASP A 42 -5.75 -1.60 2.00
CA ASP A 42 -4.86 -1.50 3.16
C ASP A 42 -3.91 -2.70 3.26
N ALA A 43 -4.39 -3.90 2.94
CA ALA A 43 -3.54 -5.07 2.79
C ALA A 43 -2.50 -4.88 1.69
N LYS A 44 -2.87 -4.29 0.56
CA LYS A 44 -1.91 -3.93 -0.50
C LYS A 44 -0.88 -2.93 0.00
N ARG A 45 -1.28 -1.84 0.67
CA ARG A 45 -0.35 -0.85 1.25
C ARG A 45 0.68 -1.48 2.17
N LYS A 46 0.23 -2.33 3.10
CA LYS A 46 1.12 -3.04 4.02
C LYS A 46 2.07 -3.99 3.30
N ALA A 47 1.58 -4.70 2.28
CA ALA A 47 2.40 -5.59 1.46
C ALA A 47 3.45 -4.82 0.66
N ASP A 48 3.08 -3.68 0.06
CA ASP A 48 3.95 -2.80 -0.70
C ASP A 48 5.10 -2.27 0.20
N LEU A 49 4.77 -1.75 1.39
CA LEU A 49 5.79 -1.32 2.35
C LEU A 49 6.69 -2.46 2.84
N THR A 50 6.13 -3.66 3.04
CA THR A 50 6.92 -4.83 3.46
C THR A 50 7.89 -5.27 2.37
N GLN A 51 7.50 -5.22 1.09
CA GLN A 51 8.38 -5.53 -0.02
C GLN A 51 9.50 -4.49 -0.15
N LEU A 52 9.14 -3.21 -0.03
CA LEU A 52 10.10 -2.11 -0.07
C LEU A 52 11.11 -2.18 1.10
N ALA A 53 10.65 -2.47 2.31
CA ALA A 53 11.51 -2.67 3.47
C ALA A 53 12.57 -3.75 3.21
N ARG A 54 12.18 -4.89 2.64
CA ARG A 54 13.15 -5.96 2.28
C ARG A 54 14.17 -5.50 1.25
N ALA A 55 13.75 -4.73 0.24
CA ALA A 55 14.66 -4.18 -0.75
C ALA A 55 15.65 -3.18 -0.14
N ILE A 56 15.20 -2.38 0.82
CA ILE A 56 16.03 -1.44 1.60
C ILE A 56 17.02 -2.19 2.50
N GLU A 57 16.62 -3.32 3.09
CA GLU A 57 17.55 -4.19 3.83
C GLU A 57 18.64 -4.76 2.91
N THR A 58 18.29 -5.27 1.73
CA THR A 58 19.28 -5.73 0.74
C THR A 58 20.17 -4.58 0.25
N PHE A 59 19.65 -3.37 0.11
CA PHE A 59 20.46 -2.19 -0.18
C PHE A 59 21.49 -1.93 0.93
N ASN A 60 21.07 -2.01 2.19
CA ASN A 60 21.96 -1.84 3.34
C ASN A 60 23.06 -2.92 3.39
N GLU A 61 22.75 -4.16 3.01
CA GLU A 61 23.76 -5.23 2.89
C GLU A 61 24.88 -4.87 1.89
N ASP A 62 24.55 -4.20 0.79
CA ASP A 62 25.48 -3.84 -0.28
C ASP A 62 26.26 -2.53 -0.03
N PHE A 63 25.62 -1.54 0.58
CA PHE A 63 26.21 -0.20 0.78
C PHE A 63 26.74 0.02 2.21
N GLY A 64 26.21 -0.73 3.18
CA GLY A 64 26.52 -0.62 4.61
C GLY A 64 25.76 0.49 5.34
N PHE A 65 24.75 1.07 4.69
CA PHE A 65 23.84 2.07 5.26
C PHE A 65 22.49 2.02 4.54
N TYR A 66 21.42 2.46 5.20
CA TYR A 66 20.13 2.64 4.53
C TYR A 66 20.15 3.86 3.61
N PRO A 67 19.41 3.86 2.49
CA PRO A 67 19.28 5.03 1.63
C PRO A 67 18.87 6.27 2.42
N GLU A 68 19.41 7.43 2.08
CA GLU A 68 18.95 8.68 2.69
C GLU A 68 17.52 9.01 2.22
N SER A 69 16.82 9.88 2.92
CA SER A 69 15.51 10.41 2.51
C SER A 69 15.58 11.90 2.24
N ASP A 70 14.85 12.39 1.24
CA ASP A 70 14.70 13.84 1.06
C ASP A 70 13.61 14.42 1.98
N VAL A 71 13.44 15.74 1.97
CA VAL A 71 12.42 16.44 2.78
C VAL A 71 10.99 16.07 2.40
N ASP A 72 10.80 15.55 1.19
CA ASP A 72 9.53 15.09 0.66
C ASP A 72 9.33 13.59 0.88
N GLY A 73 10.20 12.91 1.63
CA GLY A 73 10.05 11.49 1.94
C GLY A 73 10.26 10.55 0.77
N ASN A 74 11.03 10.96 -0.23
CA ASN A 74 11.50 10.10 -1.31
C ASN A 74 12.81 9.40 -0.91
N ILE A 75 13.07 8.26 -1.54
CA ILE A 75 14.28 7.47 -1.31
C ILE A 75 15.44 8.05 -2.15
N LEU A 76 16.53 8.47 -1.51
CA LEU A 76 17.79 8.86 -2.13
C LEU A 76 18.74 7.65 -2.15
N GLY A 77 18.43 6.68 -3.01
CA GLY A 77 19.19 5.42 -3.11
C GLY A 77 19.66 5.08 -4.52
N CYS A 78 19.23 5.81 -5.55
CA CYS A 78 19.50 5.43 -6.93
C CYS A 78 20.90 5.87 -7.35
N ASN A 79 21.72 4.93 -7.78
CA ASN A 79 23.12 5.20 -8.16
C ASN A 79 23.43 4.75 -9.61
N PRO A 80 22.98 5.52 -10.62
CA PRO A 80 23.19 5.19 -12.02
C PRO A 80 24.65 5.39 -12.49
N SER A 81 25.44 6.23 -11.80
CA SER A 81 26.84 6.53 -12.14
C SER A 81 27.84 5.57 -11.50
N GLY A 82 27.43 4.86 -10.45
CA GLY A 82 28.29 4.06 -9.58
C GLY A 82 29.21 4.86 -8.67
N ASP A 83 29.01 6.17 -8.60
CA ASP A 83 29.72 7.04 -7.67
C ASP A 83 29.03 7.00 -6.30
N ILE A 84 29.66 6.33 -5.33
CA ILE A 84 29.12 6.18 -3.97
C ILE A 84 29.04 7.50 -3.18
N SER A 85 29.59 8.59 -3.70
CA SER A 85 29.48 9.92 -3.09
C SER A 85 28.22 10.68 -3.53
N THR A 86 27.50 10.18 -4.54
CA THR A 86 26.30 10.84 -5.07
C THR A 86 25.17 9.83 -5.28
N PHE A 87 24.08 10.01 -4.52
CA PHE A 87 22.84 9.28 -4.72
C PHE A 87 21.77 10.19 -5.31
N ASN A 88 20.96 9.64 -6.20
CA ASN A 88 19.82 10.33 -6.78
C ASN A 88 18.53 9.87 -6.11
N ILE A 89 17.52 10.72 -6.18
CA ILE A 89 16.15 10.35 -5.83
C ILE A 89 15.73 9.20 -6.73
N CYS A 90 15.15 8.16 -6.13
CA CYS A 90 14.38 7.13 -6.79
C CYS A 90 12.89 7.53 -6.73
N PRO A 91 12.30 8.02 -7.82
CA PRO A 91 10.89 8.35 -7.82
C PRO A 91 10.03 7.12 -7.50
N TRP A 92 8.92 7.34 -6.80
CA TRP A 92 7.87 6.34 -6.70
C TRP A 92 7.42 5.91 -8.11
N GLY A 93 7.10 4.63 -8.30
CA GLY A 93 6.80 4.02 -9.60
C GLY A 93 8.03 3.67 -10.45
N THR A 94 9.25 3.79 -9.92
CA THR A 94 10.50 3.42 -10.61
C THR A 94 11.32 2.40 -9.83
N ALA A 95 12.34 1.81 -10.46
CA ALA A 95 13.22 0.85 -9.79
C ALA A 95 14.14 1.51 -8.77
N LEU A 96 14.37 0.84 -7.63
CA LEU A 96 15.53 1.13 -6.78
C LEU A 96 16.70 0.32 -7.31
N GLU A 97 17.65 1.00 -7.93
CA GLU A 97 18.77 0.36 -8.62
C GLU A 97 20.03 1.22 -8.59
N GLY A 98 21.18 0.56 -8.65
CA GLY A 98 22.47 1.24 -8.69
C GLY A 98 23.64 0.27 -8.69
N TYR A 99 24.85 0.79 -8.84
CA TYR A 99 26.05 -0.01 -8.64
C TYR A 99 26.40 -0.05 -7.16
N PRO A 100 26.50 -1.24 -6.54
CA PRO A 100 26.82 -1.38 -5.13
C PRO A 100 28.26 -0.95 -4.84
N ARG A 101 28.58 -0.75 -3.56
CA ARG A 101 29.90 -0.27 -3.15
C ARG A 101 31.00 -1.27 -3.54
N GLY A 102 31.86 -0.87 -4.47
CA GLY A 102 32.91 -1.73 -5.00
C GLY A 102 32.42 -2.77 -6.01
N GLY A 103 31.14 -2.71 -6.38
CA GLY A 103 30.56 -3.49 -7.47
C GLY A 103 30.85 -2.89 -8.84
N THR A 104 30.87 -3.75 -9.85
CA THR A 104 31.01 -3.36 -11.26
C THR A 104 29.75 -3.63 -12.08
N GLU A 105 28.79 -4.36 -11.51
CA GLU A 105 27.50 -4.67 -12.12
C GLU A 105 26.40 -3.86 -11.43
N LYS A 106 25.42 -3.45 -12.23
CA LYS A 106 24.24 -2.75 -11.74
C LYS A 106 23.32 -3.74 -11.04
N GLN A 107 22.96 -3.44 -9.79
CA GLN A 107 22.02 -4.21 -9.00
C GLN A 107 20.65 -3.53 -9.02
N THR A 108 19.58 -4.33 -9.08
CA THR A 108 18.21 -3.89 -8.87
C THR A 108 17.71 -4.49 -7.56
N TYR A 109 17.36 -3.62 -6.61
CA TYR A 109 16.87 -4.00 -5.28
C TYR A 109 15.35 -4.22 -5.28
N ILE A 110 14.64 -3.35 -5.99
CA ILE A 110 13.22 -3.53 -6.32
C ILE A 110 12.95 -2.99 -7.73
N ALA A 111 12.17 -3.72 -8.52
CA ALA A 111 11.89 -3.35 -9.90
C ALA A 111 10.97 -2.12 -10.02
N GLU A 112 10.11 -1.91 -9.03
CA GLU A 112 9.20 -0.77 -8.96
C GLU A 112 8.91 -0.47 -7.49
N ILE A 113 9.22 0.73 -7.04
CA ILE A 113 8.80 1.24 -5.74
C ILE A 113 7.31 1.56 -5.85
N SER A 114 6.46 0.67 -5.34
CA SER A 114 5.01 0.77 -5.43
C SER A 114 4.47 2.15 -5.02
N GLU A 115 3.48 2.65 -5.75
CA GLU A 115 2.69 3.83 -5.38
C GLU A 115 1.43 3.44 -4.59
N ASP A 116 0.87 4.39 -3.82
CA ASP A 116 -0.40 4.16 -3.13
C ASP A 116 -1.52 3.88 -4.16
N PRO A 117 -2.40 2.88 -3.92
CA PRO A 117 -3.53 2.59 -4.81
C PRO A 117 -4.51 3.77 -5.01
N ASN A 118 -4.43 4.79 -4.16
CA ASN A 118 -5.18 6.02 -4.26
C ASN A 118 -4.25 7.17 -4.63
N SER A 119 -4.48 7.79 -5.79
CA SER A 119 -3.66 8.88 -6.33
C SER A 119 -3.63 10.15 -5.47
N THR A 120 -4.54 10.29 -4.49
CA THR A 120 -4.49 11.42 -3.54
C THR A 120 -3.56 11.15 -2.35
N ARG A 121 -3.09 9.91 -2.19
CA ARG A 121 -2.23 9.46 -1.11
C ARG A 121 -0.85 9.11 -1.67
N ARG A 122 0.14 9.10 -0.80
CA ARG A 122 1.49 8.62 -1.10
C ARG A 122 2.08 7.90 0.10
N TYR A 123 3.05 7.05 -0.16
CA TYR A 123 3.94 6.56 0.89
C TYR A 123 4.98 7.63 1.23
N PHE A 124 5.56 7.50 2.41
CA PHE A 124 6.62 8.38 2.87
C PHE A 124 7.77 7.53 3.41
N TYR A 125 9.00 7.91 3.11
CA TYR A 125 10.21 7.27 3.59
C TYR A 125 11.05 8.26 4.40
N GLU A 126 11.52 7.85 5.58
CA GLU A 126 12.49 8.59 6.38
C GLU A 126 13.64 7.68 6.78
N SER A 127 14.87 8.19 6.73
CA SER A 127 16.04 7.47 7.23
C SER A 127 17.09 8.43 7.80
N ASP A 128 17.76 7.96 8.85
CA ASP A 128 19.00 8.55 9.38
C ASP A 128 20.25 7.75 8.95
N GLN A 129 20.12 6.94 7.89
CA GLN A 129 21.12 6.00 7.36
C GLN A 129 21.49 4.85 8.31
N VAL A 130 20.96 4.83 9.54
CA VAL A 130 21.17 3.78 10.56
C VAL A 130 19.90 2.98 10.84
N SER A 131 18.76 3.61 10.67
CA SER A 131 17.40 3.09 10.77
C SER A 131 16.54 3.72 9.67
N PHE A 132 15.38 3.12 9.41
CA PHE A 132 14.42 3.73 8.50
C PHE A 132 12.99 3.55 8.99
N SER A 133 12.11 4.41 8.48
CA SER A 133 10.67 4.37 8.68
C SER A 133 9.95 4.56 7.35
N LEU A 134 8.99 3.69 7.10
CA LEU A 134 8.07 3.74 5.98
C LEU A 134 6.67 4.02 6.51
N TYR A 135 5.98 4.97 5.90
CA TYR A 135 4.67 5.40 6.34
C TYR A 135 3.62 5.22 5.25
N ALA A 136 2.41 4.91 5.68
CA ALA A 136 1.22 4.90 4.83
C ALA A 136 0.02 5.51 5.57
N ALA A 137 -0.98 5.94 4.79
CA ALA A 137 -2.30 6.26 5.29
C ALA A 137 -3.27 5.11 4.93
N LEU A 138 -3.61 4.28 5.92
CA LEU A 138 -4.67 3.29 5.84
C LEU A 138 -6.05 3.97 5.77
N GLU A 139 -7.00 3.30 5.12
CA GLU A 139 -8.40 3.73 5.03
C GLU A 139 -9.25 3.18 6.20
N ASN A 140 -8.83 2.07 6.82
CA ASN A 140 -9.48 1.46 7.97
C ASN A 140 -8.91 2.00 9.30
N ASP A 141 -9.71 2.73 10.06
CA ASP A 141 -9.39 3.24 11.40
C ASP A 141 -9.47 2.18 12.51
N LEU A 142 -10.08 1.02 12.23
CA LEU A 142 -10.13 -0.13 13.13
C LEU A 142 -8.94 -1.09 12.93
N ASP A 143 -7.89 -0.66 12.23
CA ASP A 143 -6.70 -1.48 12.07
C ASP A 143 -5.91 -1.55 13.39
N PRO A 144 -5.43 -2.74 13.83
CA PRO A 144 -4.67 -2.86 15.07
C PRO A 144 -3.39 -2.03 15.13
N HIS A 145 -2.82 -1.70 13.96
CA HIS A 145 -1.62 -0.88 13.83
C HIS A 145 -1.93 0.56 13.41
N TYR A 146 -3.18 0.99 13.56
CA TYR A 146 -3.56 2.37 13.33
C TYR A 146 -2.98 3.27 14.42
N GLN A 147 -2.34 4.36 14.01
CA GLN A 147 -1.77 5.38 14.90
C GLN A 147 -2.35 6.76 14.55
N SER A 148 -2.80 7.53 15.55
CA SER A 148 -3.47 8.82 15.35
C SER A 148 -2.53 10.00 15.12
N ASP A 149 -1.31 9.93 15.65
CA ASP A 149 -0.44 11.10 15.81
C ASP A 149 0.90 10.93 15.09
N LEU A 150 0.90 10.25 13.96
CA LEU A 150 2.08 10.13 13.12
C LEU A 150 2.31 11.42 12.32
N THR A 151 3.53 11.91 12.41
CA THR A 151 4.17 12.77 11.41
C THR A 151 5.12 11.87 10.63
N PRO A 152 5.14 11.89 9.29
CA PRO A 152 4.76 12.97 8.36
C PRO A 152 3.36 12.84 7.71
N ASP A 153 3.07 13.67 6.69
CA ASP A 153 1.83 13.63 5.89
C ASP A 153 1.96 12.73 4.66
N CYS A 154 1.00 11.84 4.47
CA CYS A 154 0.88 10.87 3.37
C CYS A 154 -0.01 11.41 2.22
N ASN A 155 -0.01 12.73 2.00
CA ASN A 155 -0.78 13.39 0.94
C ASN A 155 0.04 13.58 -0.34
N SER A 156 -0.54 13.27 -1.50
CA SER A 156 0.08 13.51 -2.82
C SER A 156 -0.47 14.76 -3.54
N GLY A 157 -1.43 15.46 -2.92
CA GLY A 157 -2.01 16.71 -3.41
C GLY A 157 -3.39 16.98 -2.82
N GLY A 158 -3.68 18.24 -2.47
CA GLY A 158 -4.97 18.64 -1.87
C GLY A 158 -4.96 18.64 -0.34
N SER A 159 -6.04 18.20 0.30
CA SER A 159 -6.20 18.20 1.77
C SER A 159 -5.15 17.33 2.47
N SER A 160 -4.63 17.80 3.61
CA SER A 160 -3.68 17.02 4.44
C SER A 160 -4.27 15.66 4.82
N ILE A 161 -3.55 14.60 4.48
CA ILE A 161 -3.83 13.21 4.88
C ILE A 161 -2.67 12.80 5.78
N LYS A 162 -2.95 12.62 7.07
CA LYS A 162 -1.95 12.13 8.02
C LYS A 162 -1.61 10.69 7.72
N CYS A 163 -0.33 10.35 7.78
CA CYS A 163 0.04 8.95 7.88
C CYS A 163 -0.55 8.38 9.19
N ASN A 164 -0.89 7.10 9.19
CA ASN A 164 -1.47 6.43 10.36
C ASN A 164 -0.98 4.98 10.52
N TYR A 165 0.05 4.62 9.76
CA TYR A 165 0.73 3.33 9.82
C TYR A 165 2.21 3.55 9.57
N ARG A 166 3.05 2.94 10.42
CA ARG A 166 4.52 3.03 10.34
C ARG A 166 5.14 1.63 10.41
N LEU A 167 6.01 1.36 9.44
CA LEU A 167 6.87 0.18 9.38
C LEU A 167 8.32 0.65 9.49
N THR A 168 9.08 0.04 10.40
CA THR A 168 10.50 0.36 10.62
C THR A 168 11.39 -0.82 10.26
N ASN A 169 12.71 -0.63 10.28
CA ASN A 169 13.69 -1.71 10.11
C ASN A 169 13.57 -2.82 11.16
N ILE A 170 12.92 -2.57 12.31
CA ILE A 170 12.67 -3.60 13.34
C ILE A 170 11.26 -4.21 13.27
N GLY A 171 10.42 -3.75 12.34
CA GLY A 171 9.05 -4.22 12.16
C GLY A 171 8.00 -3.12 12.31
N VAL A 172 6.75 -3.54 12.40
CA VAL A 172 5.59 -2.64 12.54
C VAL A 172 5.56 -2.09 13.96
N GLU A 173 5.45 -0.77 14.10
CA GLU A 173 5.29 -0.16 15.42
C GLU A 173 3.84 -0.32 15.90
N GLU A 174 3.68 -0.87 17.10
CA GLU A 174 2.38 -0.96 17.76
C GLU A 174 2.05 0.38 18.44
N PRO A 175 0.77 0.83 18.40
CA PRO A 175 0.33 2.08 19.01
C PRO A 175 0.47 2.13 20.54
#